data_AF-A0A126PC05-F1
#
_entry.id   AF-A0A126PC05-F1
#
_cell.length_a   1.000
_cell.length_b   1.000
_cell.length_c   1.000
_cell.angle_alpha   90.00
_cell.angle_beta   90.00
_cell.angle_gamma   90.00
#
_symmetry.space_group_name_H-M   'P 1'
#
loop_
_entity.id
_entity.type
_entity.pdbx_description
1 polymer ?
#
loop_
_entity_poly.entity_id
_entity_poly.type
_entity_poly.pdbx_seq_one_letter_code
_entity_poly.pdbx_strand_id
1 'polypeptide(L)'
;MKSVFHHLPAAALALALGAAVLSGCSPANKPADQSAAPAATMAGTPGITHDQLAADHKQMEADHRSMEAADSVMEADHTAAKAAARAAGITAQPAYMALEKRHDALLARHKEVVAKHSEVLKRHAELEKSHAAGTVSDAQMQADHAGMKTEDQQMQQEHQQLVADHKKIEEEHAALLKKG
;
A
#
# COMPACT_ATOMS: atom_id res chain seq x y z
N MET A 1 -47.04 8.45 -19.89
CA MET A 1 -46.99 6.99 -19.61
C MET A 1 -45.96 6.78 -18.51
N LYS A 2 -46.28 5.85 -17.60
CA LYS A 2 -45.80 5.67 -16.21
C LYS A 2 -44.29 5.84 -15.95
N SER A 3 -43.96 6.73 -15.00
CA SER A 3 -42.75 6.66 -14.17
C SER A 3 -42.78 5.42 -13.29
N VAL A 4 -41.63 4.77 -13.09
CA VAL A 4 -41.46 3.72 -12.10
C VAL A 4 -40.31 4.13 -11.16
N PHE A 5 -40.71 4.61 -9.98
CA PHE A 5 -39.86 4.69 -8.81
C PHE A 5 -39.66 3.28 -8.24
N HIS A 6 -38.44 2.90 -7.92
CA HIS A 6 -38.17 1.83 -6.97
C HIS A 6 -37.39 2.39 -5.79
N HIS A 7 -38.09 2.51 -4.67
CA HIS A 7 -37.52 2.77 -3.35
C HIS A 7 -36.90 1.48 -2.81
N LEU A 8 -35.66 1.56 -2.33
CA LEU A 8 -34.99 0.52 -1.55
C LEU A 8 -35.41 0.65 -0.06
N PRO A 9 -35.75 -0.45 0.64
CA PRO A 9 -36.04 -0.39 2.07
C PRO A 9 -34.76 -0.49 2.92
N ALA A 10 -34.70 0.36 3.94
CA ALA A 10 -33.73 0.29 5.03
C ALA A 10 -34.08 -0.89 5.95
N ALA A 11 -33.11 -1.77 6.20
CA ALA A 11 -33.22 -2.82 7.23
C ALA A 11 -32.27 -2.48 8.39
N ALA A 12 -32.88 -2.20 9.54
CA ALA A 12 -32.23 -2.11 10.84
C ALA A 12 -31.88 -3.52 11.34
N LEU A 13 -30.70 -3.70 11.93
CA LEU A 13 -30.39 -4.88 12.74
C LEU A 13 -29.88 -4.44 14.11
N ALA A 14 -30.65 -4.83 15.12
CA ALA A 14 -30.46 -4.48 16.52
C ALA A 14 -29.59 -5.51 17.27
N LEU A 15 -28.98 -4.98 18.35
CA LEU A 15 -28.30 -5.60 19.49
C LEU A 15 -28.53 -7.09 19.79
N ALA A 16 -27.45 -7.74 20.25
CA ALA A 16 -27.51 -8.55 21.47
C ALA A 16 -26.18 -8.50 22.25
N LEU A 17 -26.23 -7.86 23.42
CA LEU A 17 -25.27 -7.97 24.52
C LEU A 17 -25.51 -9.30 25.25
N GLY A 18 -24.46 -10.05 25.56
CA GLY A 18 -24.53 -11.22 26.43
C GLY A 18 -23.32 -11.27 27.36
N ALA A 19 -23.51 -10.82 28.60
CA ALA A 19 -22.61 -11.04 29.72
C ALA A 19 -23.28 -12.00 30.71
N ALA A 20 -22.46 -12.84 31.37
CA ALA A 20 -22.61 -13.44 32.71
C ALA A 20 -22.34 -14.95 32.75
N VAL A 21 -21.80 -15.62 33.80
CA VAL A 21 -21.07 -15.30 35.04
C VAL A 21 -20.85 -16.66 35.75
N LEU A 22 -19.66 -16.86 36.35
CA LEU A 22 -19.27 -17.70 37.53
C LEU A 22 -19.38 -19.24 37.59
N SER A 23 -18.41 -19.74 38.38
CA SER A 23 -18.48 -20.81 39.40
C SER A 23 -17.65 -22.05 39.01
N GLY A 24 -16.69 -22.57 39.76
CA GLY A 24 -16.25 -22.38 41.14
C GLY A 24 -15.56 -23.68 41.62
N CYS A 25 -14.72 -23.58 42.65
CA CYS A 25 -14.22 -24.63 43.57
C CYS A 25 -12.87 -25.35 43.28
N SER A 26 -11.86 -24.97 44.07
CA SER A 26 -10.75 -25.81 44.56
C SER A 26 -11.21 -26.70 45.74
N PRO A 27 -10.42 -27.72 46.17
CA PRO A 27 -9.54 -27.50 47.35
C PRO A 27 -8.23 -28.34 47.47
N ALA A 28 -7.25 -27.73 48.16
CA ALA A 28 -6.31 -28.20 49.21
C ALA A 28 -5.37 -29.45 49.07
N ASN A 29 -4.06 -29.15 48.93
CA ASN A 29 -2.91 -29.38 49.85
C ASN A 29 -2.33 -30.80 50.17
N LYS A 30 -1.03 -31.04 49.81
CA LYS A 30 0.06 -31.63 50.65
C LYS A 30 1.45 -31.48 49.95
N PRO A 31 2.60 -31.34 50.67
CA PRO A 31 3.88 -30.90 50.08
C PRO A 31 4.93 -32.01 49.85
N ALA A 32 5.97 -31.61 49.11
CA ALA A 32 7.32 -32.17 48.93
C ALA A 32 7.50 -33.36 47.98
N ASP A 33 8.19 -33.13 46.86
CA ASP A 33 9.41 -33.89 46.50
C ASP A 33 10.24 -33.12 45.45
N GLN A 34 11.55 -33.10 45.66
CA GLN A 34 12.57 -32.59 44.75
C GLN A 34 12.93 -33.71 43.77
N SER A 35 12.55 -33.59 42.50
CA SER A 35 13.12 -34.41 41.45
C SER A 35 13.06 -33.68 40.11
N ALA A 36 14.27 -33.43 39.58
CA ALA A 36 14.63 -33.07 38.21
C ALA A 36 13.49 -32.57 37.29
N ALA A 37 13.45 -31.26 37.04
CA ALA A 37 12.72 -30.71 35.92
C ALA A 37 13.45 -31.06 34.60
N PRO A 38 12.77 -31.68 33.61
CA PRO A 38 13.30 -31.79 32.26
C PRO A 38 13.39 -30.40 31.62
N ALA A 39 14.38 -30.23 30.74
CA ALA A 39 14.63 -29.02 29.98
C ALA A 39 13.31 -28.45 29.42
N ALA A 40 12.92 -27.28 29.94
CA ALA A 40 11.87 -26.49 29.35
C ALA A 40 12.29 -26.18 27.91
N THR A 41 11.59 -26.79 26.95
CA THR A 41 11.49 -26.30 25.59
C THR A 41 11.26 -24.80 25.66
N MET A 42 12.27 -24.05 25.24
CA MET A 42 12.15 -22.61 25.02
C MET A 42 11.01 -22.44 24.03
N ALA A 43 9.85 -22.01 24.53
CA ALA A 43 8.76 -21.53 23.71
C ALA A 43 9.31 -20.29 22.99
N GLY A 44 9.85 -20.51 21.79
CA GLY A 44 10.19 -19.44 20.89
C GLY A 44 8.93 -18.60 20.71
N THR A 45 9.06 -17.30 20.96
CA THR A 45 8.09 -16.29 20.49
C THR A 45 7.61 -16.72 19.11
N PRO A 46 6.30 -16.80 18.83
CA PRO A 46 5.84 -17.16 17.50
C PRO A 46 6.36 -16.10 16.53
N GLY A 47 7.48 -16.41 15.89
CA GLY A 47 8.04 -15.62 14.80
C GLY A 47 7.07 -15.62 13.64
N ILE A 48 7.12 -14.58 12.81
CA ILE A 48 6.33 -14.54 11.57
C ILE A 48 6.60 -15.84 10.79
N THR A 49 5.54 -16.53 10.43
CA THR A 49 5.59 -17.75 9.62
C THR A 49 5.86 -17.42 8.16
N HIS A 50 6.45 -18.36 7.42
CA HIS A 50 6.64 -18.20 5.98
C HIS A 50 5.32 -17.85 5.24
N ASP A 51 4.20 -18.44 5.65
CA ASP A 51 2.88 -18.17 5.05
C ASP A 51 2.43 -16.71 5.24
N GLN A 52 2.73 -16.13 6.40
CA GLN A 52 2.46 -14.71 6.66
C GLN A 52 3.35 -13.81 5.79
N LEU A 53 4.62 -14.17 5.61
CA LEU A 53 5.54 -13.42 4.74
C LEU A 53 5.09 -13.44 3.28
N ALA A 54 4.68 -14.61 2.78
CA ALA A 54 4.17 -14.75 1.43
C ALA A 54 2.87 -13.95 1.22
N ALA A 55 2.02 -13.86 2.24
CA ALA A 55 0.81 -13.03 2.19
C ALA A 55 1.15 -11.53 2.14
N ASP A 56 2.08 -11.07 2.99
CA ASP A 56 2.54 -9.68 3.00
C ASP A 56 3.17 -9.30 1.66
N HIS A 57 3.99 -10.18 1.06
CA HIS A 57 4.60 -9.93 -0.25
C HIS A 57 3.56 -9.80 -1.37
N LYS A 58 2.54 -10.68 -1.40
CA LYS A 58 1.43 -10.56 -2.36
C LYS A 58 0.68 -9.24 -2.24
N GLN A 59 0.55 -8.72 -1.02
CA GLN A 59 -0.06 -7.41 -0.80
C GLN A 59 0.83 -6.30 -1.37
N MET A 60 2.14 -6.32 -1.09
CA MET A 60 3.08 -5.35 -1.67
C MET A 60 3.01 -5.36 -3.20
N GLU A 61 3.02 -6.53 -3.84
CA GLU A 61 2.86 -6.62 -5.30
C GLU A 61 1.53 -6.01 -5.81
N ALA A 62 0.44 -6.18 -5.05
CA ALA A 62 -0.85 -5.60 -5.41
C ALA A 62 -0.84 -4.07 -5.30
N ASP A 63 -0.20 -3.54 -4.26
CA ASP A 63 0.00 -2.10 -4.07
C ASP A 63 0.83 -1.54 -5.23
N HIS A 64 1.89 -2.25 -5.63
CA HIS A 64 2.72 -1.87 -6.79
C HIS A 64 1.96 -1.87 -8.11
N ARG A 65 1.15 -2.89 -8.40
CA ARG A 65 0.27 -2.89 -9.59
C ARG A 65 -0.68 -1.69 -9.60
N SER A 66 -1.14 -1.27 -8.42
CA SER A 66 -1.99 -0.07 -8.30
C SER A 66 -1.20 1.21 -8.61
N MET A 67 0.06 1.29 -8.19
CA MET A 67 0.95 2.41 -8.53
C MET A 67 1.24 2.49 -10.03
N GLU A 68 1.49 1.35 -10.70
CA GLU A 68 1.69 1.28 -12.16
C GLU A 68 0.44 1.74 -12.94
N ALA A 69 -0.75 1.38 -12.45
CA ALA A 69 -2.00 1.86 -13.03
C ALA A 69 -2.14 3.39 -12.88
N ALA A 70 -1.75 3.95 -11.73
CA ALA A 70 -1.77 5.39 -11.50
C ALA A 70 -0.78 6.16 -12.41
N ASP A 71 0.38 5.57 -12.74
CA ASP A 71 1.33 6.13 -13.71
C ASP A 71 0.71 6.25 -15.11
N SER A 72 0.06 5.17 -15.56
CA SER A 72 -0.63 5.15 -16.85
C SER A 72 -1.73 6.24 -16.95
N VAL A 73 -2.42 6.49 -15.83
CA VAL A 73 -3.43 7.56 -15.74
C VAL A 73 -2.79 8.93 -15.87
N MET A 74 -1.70 9.20 -15.14
CA MET A 74 -1.00 10.49 -15.20
C MET A 74 -0.43 10.83 -16.58
N GLU A 75 0.11 9.86 -17.32
CA GLU A 75 0.56 10.08 -18.70
C GLU A 75 -0.63 10.41 -19.65
N ALA A 76 -1.77 9.73 -19.44
CA ALA A 76 -2.99 9.99 -20.21
C ALA A 76 -3.56 11.38 -19.90
N ASP A 77 -3.60 11.78 -18.62
CA ASP A 77 -4.09 13.07 -18.16
C ASP A 77 -3.23 14.22 -18.69
N HIS A 78 -1.89 14.06 -18.70
CA HIS A 78 -1.01 15.04 -19.34
C HIS A 78 -1.27 15.17 -20.83
N THR A 79 -1.49 14.05 -21.52
CA THR A 79 -1.81 14.06 -22.95
C THR A 79 -3.12 14.80 -23.22
N ALA A 80 -4.15 14.56 -22.40
CA ALA A 80 -5.42 15.25 -22.47
C ALA A 80 -5.29 16.76 -22.18
N ALA A 81 -4.53 17.14 -21.14
CA ALA A 81 -4.27 18.53 -20.78
C ALA A 81 -3.60 19.32 -21.92
N LYS A 82 -2.58 18.72 -22.56
CA LYS A 82 -1.93 19.31 -23.75
C LYS A 82 -2.90 19.48 -24.91
N ALA A 83 -3.77 18.50 -25.16
CA ALA A 83 -4.76 18.60 -26.23
C ALA A 83 -5.78 19.72 -25.95
N ALA A 84 -6.28 19.83 -24.72
CA ALA A 84 -7.18 20.88 -24.29
C ALA A 84 -6.53 22.27 -24.42
N ALA A 85 -5.28 22.42 -24.01
CA ALA A 85 -4.54 23.67 -24.12
C ALA A 85 -4.32 24.12 -25.59
N ARG A 86 -4.06 23.16 -26.50
CA ARG A 86 -4.00 23.43 -27.94
C ARG A 86 -5.34 23.89 -28.48
N ALA A 87 -6.42 23.21 -28.12
CA ALA A 87 -7.77 23.56 -28.53
C ALA A 87 -8.19 24.97 -28.05
N ALA A 88 -7.75 25.34 -26.85
CA ALA A 88 -7.97 26.67 -26.27
C ALA A 88 -7.00 27.75 -26.82
N GLY A 89 -6.00 27.39 -27.63
CA GLY A 89 -5.04 28.35 -28.20
C GLY A 89 -4.11 29.00 -27.16
N ILE A 90 -3.96 28.42 -25.98
CA ILE A 90 -3.20 29.02 -24.87
C ILE A 90 -1.73 28.57 -24.81
N THR A 91 -1.29 27.70 -25.71
CA THR A 91 0.02 27.04 -25.62
C THR A 91 1.22 27.99 -25.72
N ALA A 92 1.05 29.16 -26.33
CA ALA A 92 2.08 30.19 -26.42
C ALA A 92 2.09 31.16 -25.22
N GLN A 93 1.14 31.04 -24.29
CA GLN A 93 1.10 31.92 -23.12
C GLN A 93 2.26 31.57 -22.17
N PRO A 94 3.00 32.57 -21.65
CA PRO A 94 4.12 32.31 -20.74
C PRO A 94 3.73 31.49 -19.50
N ALA A 95 2.53 31.70 -18.97
CA ALA A 95 2.02 30.94 -17.83
C ALA A 95 1.82 29.45 -18.16
N TYR A 96 1.31 29.14 -19.35
CA TYR A 96 1.17 27.75 -19.81
C TYR A 96 2.54 27.10 -20.01
N MET A 97 3.47 27.78 -20.68
CA MET A 97 4.82 27.23 -20.89
C MET A 97 5.56 26.94 -19.57
N ALA A 98 5.39 27.80 -18.56
CA ALA A 98 5.96 27.58 -17.24
C ALA A 98 5.31 26.42 -16.48
N LEU A 99 4.01 26.21 -16.65
CA LEU A 99 3.29 25.05 -16.12
C LEU A 99 3.76 23.76 -16.79
N GLU A 100 3.81 23.73 -18.12
CA GLU A 100 4.24 22.58 -18.91
C GLU A 100 5.65 22.12 -18.52
N LYS A 101 6.59 23.07 -18.36
CA LYS A 101 7.96 22.76 -17.92
C LYS A 101 7.99 22.08 -16.54
N ARG A 102 7.11 22.46 -15.61
CA ARG A 102 7.01 21.81 -14.30
C ARG A 102 6.37 20.43 -14.42
N HIS A 103 5.37 20.28 -15.28
CA HIS A 103 4.73 18.98 -15.51
C HIS A 103 5.72 17.98 -16.12
N ASP A 104 6.48 18.39 -17.13
CA ASP A 104 7.53 17.55 -17.73
C ASP A 104 8.58 17.14 -16.69
N ALA A 105 8.99 18.06 -15.81
CA ALA A 105 9.91 17.75 -14.71
C ALA A 105 9.32 16.76 -13.70
N LEU A 106 8.02 16.89 -13.38
CA LEU A 106 7.31 15.95 -12.52
C LEU A 106 7.26 14.54 -13.15
N LEU A 107 6.94 14.44 -14.45
CA LEU A 107 6.92 13.17 -15.18
C LEU A 107 8.31 12.53 -15.24
N ALA A 108 9.36 13.32 -15.43
CA ALA A 108 10.74 12.82 -15.40
C ALA A 108 11.09 12.24 -14.02
N ARG A 109 10.78 12.97 -12.94
CA ARG A 109 10.96 12.47 -11.56
C ARG A 109 10.14 11.21 -11.31
N HIS A 110 8.91 11.15 -11.82
CA HIS A 110 8.07 9.97 -11.68
C HIS A 110 8.71 8.74 -12.32
N LYS A 111 9.23 8.87 -13.55
CA LYS A 111 9.92 7.78 -14.27
C LYS A 111 11.15 7.28 -13.51
N GLU A 112 11.92 8.17 -12.89
CA GLU A 112 13.04 7.78 -12.03
C GLU A 112 12.58 6.99 -10.81
N VAL A 113 11.48 7.39 -10.17
CA VAL A 113 10.91 6.69 -9.01
C VAL A 113 10.36 5.31 -9.41
N VAL A 114 9.63 5.20 -10.52
CA VAL A 114 9.15 3.91 -11.06
C VAL A 114 10.30 2.95 -11.37
N ALA A 115 11.38 3.46 -11.95
CA ALA A 115 12.58 2.66 -12.20
C ALA A 115 13.21 2.14 -10.88
N LYS A 116 13.30 3.00 -9.85
CA LYS A 116 13.78 2.57 -8.52
C LYS A 116 12.87 1.53 -7.89
N HIS A 117 11.56 1.70 -7.96
CA HIS A 117 10.58 0.75 -7.43
C HIS A 117 10.72 -0.61 -8.14
N SER A 118 10.92 -0.61 -9.46
CA SER A 118 11.17 -1.84 -10.23
C SER A 118 12.41 -2.60 -9.75
N GLU A 119 13.48 -1.89 -9.39
CA GLU A 119 14.68 -2.51 -8.82
C GLU A 119 14.46 -3.05 -7.40
N VAL A 120 13.65 -2.38 -6.58
CA VAL A 120 13.25 -2.89 -5.25
C VAL A 120 12.48 -4.21 -5.40
N LEU A 121 11.48 -4.24 -6.29
CA LEU A 121 10.67 -5.43 -6.56
C LEU A 121 11.51 -6.62 -7.03
N LYS A 122 12.51 -6.41 -7.90
CA LYS A 122 13.42 -7.48 -8.32
C LYS A 122 14.19 -8.06 -7.14
N ARG A 123 14.70 -7.21 -6.23
CA ARG A 123 15.39 -7.66 -5.02
C ARG A 123 14.45 -8.44 -4.10
N HIS A 124 13.22 -7.97 -3.93
CA HIS A 124 12.21 -8.66 -3.12
C HIS A 124 11.89 -10.05 -3.66
N ALA A 125 11.71 -10.19 -4.98
CA ALA A 125 11.50 -11.48 -5.62
C ALA A 125 12.70 -12.44 -5.48
N GLU A 126 13.93 -11.93 -5.52
CA GLU A 126 15.14 -12.73 -5.26
C GLU A 126 15.21 -13.22 -3.81
N LEU A 127 14.83 -12.37 -2.84
CA LEU A 127 14.73 -12.75 -1.43
C LEU A 127 13.66 -13.82 -1.22
N GLU A 128 12.47 -13.66 -1.81
CA GLU A 128 11.39 -14.67 -1.72
C GLU A 128 11.85 -16.02 -2.25
N LYS A 129 12.55 -16.05 -3.39
CA LYS A 129 13.13 -17.28 -3.93
C LYS A 129 14.15 -17.92 -2.98
N SER A 130 15.00 -17.12 -2.34
CA SER A 130 15.97 -17.59 -1.34
C SER A 130 15.29 -18.15 -0.09
N HIS A 131 14.23 -17.50 0.36
CA HIS A 131 13.41 -17.94 1.49
C HIS A 131 12.73 -19.27 1.19
N ALA A 132 12.10 -19.40 0.01
CA ALA A 132 11.44 -20.63 -0.43
C ALA A 132 12.41 -21.80 -0.64
N ALA A 133 13.69 -21.53 -0.93
CA ALA A 133 14.73 -22.55 -1.04
C ALA A 133 15.21 -23.08 0.34
N GLY A 134 14.81 -22.44 1.45
CA GLY A 134 15.23 -22.82 2.80
C GLY A 134 16.71 -22.57 3.08
N THR A 135 17.36 -21.70 2.29
CA THR A 135 18.80 -21.44 2.38
C THR A 135 19.18 -20.35 3.38
N VAL A 136 18.19 -19.73 4.04
CA VAL A 136 18.38 -18.69 5.05
C VAL A 136 17.78 -19.09 6.39
N SER A 137 18.26 -18.50 7.49
CA SER A 137 17.72 -18.72 8.83
C SER A 137 16.43 -17.92 9.05
N ASP A 138 15.59 -18.35 9.99
CA ASP A 138 14.39 -17.61 10.40
C ASP A 138 14.71 -16.17 10.85
N ALA A 139 15.84 -15.98 11.53
CA ALA A 139 16.29 -14.66 11.96
C ALA A 139 16.65 -13.76 10.78
N GLN A 140 17.30 -14.31 9.74
CA GLN A 140 17.60 -13.57 8.52
C GLN A 140 16.30 -13.24 7.76
N MET A 141 15.39 -14.21 7.64
CA MET A 141 14.10 -14.04 6.98
C MET A 141 13.27 -12.91 7.62
N GLN A 142 13.24 -12.84 8.95
CA GLN A 142 12.59 -11.76 9.68
C GLN A 142 13.24 -10.39 9.42
N ALA A 143 14.58 -10.34 9.39
CA ALA A 143 15.32 -9.11 9.11
C ALA A 143 15.09 -8.61 7.68
N ASP A 144 15.16 -9.51 6.69
CA ASP A 144 14.90 -9.22 5.28
C ASP A 144 13.51 -8.61 5.12
N HIS A 145 12.50 -9.24 5.72
CA HIS A 145 11.13 -8.78 5.61
C HIS A 145 10.86 -7.45 6.31
N ALA A 146 11.50 -7.19 7.46
CA ALA A 146 11.44 -5.88 8.11
C ALA A 146 12.05 -4.79 7.21
N GLY A 147 13.13 -5.11 6.49
CA GLY A 147 13.71 -4.26 5.46
C GLY A 147 12.74 -4.01 4.32
N MET A 148 12.16 -5.06 3.74
CA MET A 148 11.18 -4.97 2.65
C MET A 148 9.99 -4.08 3.01
N LYS A 149 9.42 -4.26 4.21
CA LYS A 149 8.32 -3.40 4.70
C LYS A 149 8.72 -1.93 4.81
N THR A 150 9.94 -1.66 5.23
CA THR A 150 10.44 -0.28 5.34
C THR A 150 10.60 0.33 3.95
N GLU A 151 11.16 -0.42 2.99
CA GLU A 151 11.28 0.03 1.59
C GLU A 151 9.90 0.26 0.97
N ASP A 152 8.95 -0.66 1.15
CA ASP A 152 7.58 -0.54 0.64
C ASP A 152 6.87 0.71 1.19
N GLN A 153 6.95 0.96 2.50
CA GLN A 153 6.40 2.17 3.10
C GLN A 153 7.00 3.45 2.52
N GLN A 154 8.31 3.48 2.24
CA GLN A 154 8.95 4.62 1.60
C GLN A 154 8.44 4.81 0.17
N MET A 155 8.33 3.73 -0.60
CA MET A 155 7.79 3.76 -1.97
C MET A 155 6.35 4.28 -2.00
N GLN A 156 5.50 3.82 -1.07
CA GLN A 156 4.13 4.31 -0.94
C GLN A 156 4.08 5.82 -0.64
N GLN A 157 4.93 6.31 0.26
CA GLN A 157 5.00 7.74 0.59
C GLN A 157 5.48 8.58 -0.60
N GLU A 158 6.52 8.12 -1.30
CA GLU A 158 7.02 8.79 -2.51
C GLU A 158 5.95 8.87 -3.59
N HIS A 159 5.22 7.77 -3.81
CA HIS A 159 4.14 7.71 -4.78
C HIS A 159 2.97 8.64 -4.40
N GLN A 160 2.54 8.65 -3.14
CA GLN A 160 1.49 9.56 -2.66
C GLN A 160 1.86 11.04 -2.89
N GLN A 161 3.12 11.40 -2.65
CA GLN A 161 3.60 12.76 -2.92
C GLN A 161 3.55 13.10 -4.41
N LEU A 162 3.95 12.16 -5.29
CA LEU A 162 3.89 12.35 -6.74
C LEU A 162 2.45 12.53 -7.25
N VAL A 163 1.51 11.72 -6.76
CA VAL A 163 0.08 11.84 -7.08
C VAL A 163 -0.47 13.19 -6.61
N ALA A 164 -0.12 13.62 -5.39
CA ALA A 164 -0.56 14.91 -4.87
C ALA A 164 -0.01 16.09 -5.68
N ASP A 165 1.25 16.01 -6.14
CA ASP A 165 1.85 17.05 -6.97
C ASP A 165 1.28 17.05 -8.39
N HIS A 166 0.96 15.88 -8.94
CA HIS A 166 0.28 15.76 -10.23
C HIS A 166 -1.09 16.45 -10.19
N LYS A 167 -1.90 16.15 -9.17
CA LYS A 167 -3.22 16.77 -8.99
C LYS A 167 -3.16 18.30 -8.93
N LYS A 168 -2.16 18.87 -8.26
CA LYS A 168 -1.97 20.35 -8.24
C LYS A 168 -1.74 20.89 -9.64
N ILE A 169 -0.90 20.23 -10.43
CA ILE A 169 -0.63 20.63 -11.83
C ILE A 169 -1.89 20.53 -12.69
N GLU A 170 -2.73 19.50 -12.50
CA GLU A 170 -4.02 19.39 -13.19
C GLU A 170 -4.97 20.54 -12.84
N GLU A 171 -5.08 20.89 -11.57
CA GLU A 171 -5.88 22.02 -11.09
C GLU A 171 -5.39 23.34 -11.72
N GLU A 172 -4.08 23.52 -11.84
CA GLU A 172 -3.47 24.67 -12.51
C GLU A 172 -3.75 24.69 -14.02
N HIS A 173 -3.70 23.55 -14.71
CA HIS A 173 -4.10 23.43 -16.11
C HIS A 173 -5.56 23.86 -16.29
N ALA A 174 -6.47 23.33 -15.45
CA ALA A 174 -7.88 23.68 -15.49
C ALA A 174 -8.12 25.17 -15.20
N ALA A 175 -7.33 25.78 -14.31
CA ALA A 175 -7.42 27.21 -14.03
C ALA A 175 -6.97 28.08 -15.20
N LEU A 176 -5.94 27.68 -15.96
CA LEU A 176 -5.52 28.39 -17.16
C LEU A 176 -6.54 28.26 -18.30
N LEU A 177 -7.13 27.07 -18.48
CA LEU A 177 -8.17 26.85 -19.50
C LEU A 177 -9.43 27.69 -19.27
N LYS A 178 -9.76 28.03 -18.02
CA LYS A 178 -10.89 28.93 -17.70
C LYS A 178 -10.60 30.41 -17.99
N LYS A 179 -9.33 30.78 -18.16
CA LYS A 179 -8.87 32.16 -18.34
C LYS A 179 -8.52 32.50 -19.80
N GLY A 180 -8.28 31.48 -20.63
CA GLY A 180 -8.06 31.63 -22.08
C GLY A 180 -9.36 31.62 -22.85
#